data_AF-A0AA37LTF4-F1
#
_entry.id   AF-A0AA37LTF4-F1
#
_cell.length_a   1.000
_cell.length_b   1.000
_cell.length_c   1.000
_cell.angle_alpha   90.00
_cell.angle_beta   90.00
_cell.angle_gamma   90.00
#
_symmetry.space_group_name_H-M   'P 1'
#
loop_
_entity.id
_entity.type
_entity.pdbx_description
1 polymer ?
#
loop_
_entity_poly.entity_id
_entity_poly.type
_entity_poly.pdbx_seq_one_letter_code
_entity_poly.pdbx_strand_id
1 'polypeptide(L)'
;MFHAVLPLDAALGQRLMKQAIDVARDSRGPTPVPPEELEWLVAVSFNQAVDAYNVRQDDACTKWAEMAMNLAHYADDGGELEARLHENWAKLKL
;
A
#
# COMPACT_ATOMS: atom_id res chain seq x y z
N MET A 1 -5.17 -7.73 -12.99
CA MET A 1 -4.32 -8.94 -12.92
C MET A 1 -3.38 -8.91 -11.71
N PHE A 2 -3.76 -8.27 -10.59
CA PHE A 2 -2.92 -8.22 -9.37
C PHE A 2 -3.35 -9.25 -8.31
N HIS A 3 -4.57 -9.78 -8.39
CA HIS A 3 -5.17 -10.66 -7.38
C HIS A 3 -4.46 -12.02 -7.19
N ALA A 4 -3.64 -12.48 -8.15
CA ALA A 4 -3.05 -13.83 -8.11
C ALA A 4 -1.58 -13.86 -7.66
N VAL A 5 -0.88 -12.72 -7.60
CA VAL A 5 0.60 -12.70 -7.50
C VAL A 5 1.12 -12.43 -6.10
N LEU A 6 0.31 -11.79 -5.25
CA LEU A 6 0.73 -11.31 -3.93
C LEU A 6 1.11 -12.38 -2.89
N PRO A 7 0.60 -13.63 -2.88
CA PRO A 7 0.92 -14.56 -1.80
C PRO A 7 2.30 -15.27 -1.89
N LEU A 8 3.02 -15.21 -3.02
CA LEU A 8 4.13 -16.16 -3.29
C LEU A 8 5.54 -15.56 -3.36
N ASP A 9 5.69 -14.27 -3.62
CA ASP A 9 7.00 -13.60 -3.65
C ASP A 9 6.89 -12.15 -3.15
N ALA A 10 7.36 -11.91 -1.92
CA ALA A 10 7.34 -10.58 -1.30
C ALA A 10 8.12 -9.53 -2.11
N ALA A 11 9.23 -9.91 -2.77
CA ALA A 11 10.01 -8.98 -3.58
C ALA A 11 9.27 -8.61 -4.88
N LEU A 12 8.57 -9.57 -5.48
CA LEU A 12 7.68 -9.29 -6.62
C LEU A 12 6.52 -8.40 -6.21
N GLY A 13 5.87 -8.69 -5.07
CA GLY A 13 4.80 -7.85 -4.52
C GLY A 13 5.25 -6.41 -4.32
N GLN A 14 6.43 -6.19 -3.72
CA GLN A 14 6.98 -4.84 -3.53
C GLN A 14 7.29 -4.13 -4.85
N ARG A 15 7.80 -4.84 -5.86
CA ARG A 15 8.03 -4.26 -7.19
C ARG A 15 6.71 -3.83 -7.85
N LEU A 16 5.69 -4.66 -7.76
CA LEU A 16 4.36 -4.37 -8.30
C LEU A 16 3.73 -3.16 -7.60
N MET A 17 3.84 -3.05 -6.26
CA MET A 17 3.35 -1.87 -5.55
C MET A 17 4.11 -0.59 -5.92
N LYS A 18 5.43 -0.66 -6.08
CA LYS A 18 6.22 0.50 -6.56
C LYS A 18 5.77 0.96 -7.94
N GLN A 19 5.54 0.02 -8.86
CA GLN A 19 4.98 0.34 -10.18
C GLN A 19 3.59 0.96 -10.07
N ALA A 20 2.73 0.46 -9.18
CA ALA A 20 1.41 1.04 -8.96
C ALA A 20 1.50 2.46 -8.38
N ILE A 21 2.45 2.74 -7.48
CA ILE A 21 2.73 4.09 -6.97
C ILE A 21 3.20 5.02 -8.10
N ASP A 22 4.12 4.56 -8.95
CA ASP A 22 4.59 5.35 -10.09
C ASP A 22 3.44 5.64 -11.07
N VAL A 23 2.61 4.65 -11.38
CA VAL A 23 1.42 4.84 -12.20
C VAL A 23 0.45 5.80 -11.53
N ALA A 24 0.12 5.64 -10.24
CA ALA A 24 -0.80 6.54 -9.54
C ALA A 24 -0.30 7.99 -9.56
N ARG A 25 1.00 8.21 -9.30
CA ARG A 25 1.66 9.51 -9.37
C ARG A 25 1.58 10.14 -10.76
N ASP A 26 1.89 9.36 -11.79
CA ASP A 26 1.98 9.82 -13.17
C ASP A 26 0.58 9.89 -13.84
N SER A 27 -0.41 9.20 -13.28
CA SER A 27 -1.80 9.11 -13.76
C SER A 27 -2.66 10.34 -13.45
N ARG A 28 -2.05 11.47 -13.08
CA ARG A 28 -2.68 12.80 -13.22
C ARG A 28 -2.98 13.17 -14.69
N GLY A 29 -2.64 12.31 -15.65
CA GLY A 29 -3.05 12.34 -17.05
C GLY A 29 -4.44 11.74 -17.32
N PRO A 30 -4.80 11.47 -18.60
CA PRO A 30 -6.19 11.20 -19.02
C PRO A 30 -6.80 9.86 -18.58
N THR A 31 -6.04 8.97 -17.94
CA THR A 31 -6.52 7.66 -17.46
C THR A 31 -6.03 7.42 -16.03
N PRO A 32 -6.75 7.93 -15.01
CA PRO A 32 -6.41 7.71 -13.61
C PRO A 32 -6.57 6.23 -13.23
N VAL A 33 -5.82 5.80 -12.21
CA VAL A 33 -6.06 4.50 -11.56
C VAL A 33 -7.49 4.50 -10.99
N PRO A 34 -8.31 3.45 -11.20
CA PRO A 34 -9.63 3.37 -10.62
C PRO A 34 -9.57 3.47 -9.08
N PRO A 35 -10.43 4.28 -8.43
CA PRO A 35 -10.41 4.45 -6.98
C PRO A 35 -10.49 3.13 -6.21
N GLU A 36 -11.37 2.21 -6.63
CA GLU A 36 -11.51 0.88 -6.02
C GLU A 36 -10.24 0.04 -6.10
N GLU A 37 -9.50 0.10 -7.22
CA GLU A 37 -8.22 -0.60 -7.38
C GLU A 37 -7.18 0.01 -6.44
N LEU A 38 -7.17 1.33 -6.30
CA LEU A 38 -6.23 2.02 -5.43
C LEU A 38 -6.51 1.73 -3.95
N GLU A 39 -7.76 1.79 -3.51
CA GLU A 39 -8.19 1.36 -2.17
C GLU A 39 -7.78 -0.10 -1.89
N TRP A 40 -7.97 -0.98 -2.87
CA TRP A 40 -7.57 -2.38 -2.75
C TRP A 40 -6.05 -2.53 -2.58
N LEU A 41 -5.24 -1.82 -3.38
CA LEU A 41 -3.78 -1.85 -3.28
C LEU A 41 -3.28 -1.30 -1.93
N VAL A 42 -3.94 -0.27 -1.40
CA VAL A 42 -3.69 0.26 -0.05
C VAL A 42 -3.95 -0.82 1.00
N ALA A 43 -5.13 -1.44 0.97
CA ALA A 43 -5.52 -2.46 1.94
C ALA A 43 -4.56 -3.67 1.90
N VAL A 44 -4.18 -4.12 0.72
CA VAL A 44 -3.24 -5.24 0.57
C VAL A 44 -1.86 -4.88 1.12
N SER A 45 -1.34 -3.69 0.78
CA SER A 45 -0.03 -3.25 1.28
C SER A 45 -0.02 -3.16 2.81
N PHE A 46 -1.08 -2.59 3.41
CA PHE A 46 -1.16 -2.46 4.86
C PHE A 46 -1.35 -3.81 5.55
N ASN A 47 -2.13 -4.72 4.99
CA ASN A 47 -2.25 -6.08 5.52
C ASN A 47 -0.89 -6.79 5.52
N GLN A 48 -0.08 -6.58 4.48
CA GLN A 48 1.25 -7.17 4.42
C GLN A 48 2.22 -6.56 5.44
N ALA A 49 2.02 -5.29 5.81
CA ALA A 49 2.73 -4.68 6.94
C ALA A 49 2.33 -5.32 8.28
N VAL A 50 1.04 -5.59 8.48
CA VAL A 50 0.51 -6.28 9.68
C VAL A 50 1.03 -7.71 9.77
N ASP A 51 1.06 -8.45 8.66
CA ASP A 51 1.60 -9.80 8.61
C ASP A 51 3.10 -9.81 8.98
N ALA A 52 3.88 -8.87 8.43
CA ALA A 52 5.29 -8.70 8.79
C ALA A 52 5.49 -8.32 10.27
N TYR A 53 4.64 -7.46 10.83
CA TYR A 53 4.65 -7.12 12.25
C TYR A 53 4.42 -8.35 13.13
N ASN A 54 3.44 -9.18 12.79
CA ASN A 54 3.09 -10.39 13.55
C ASN A 54 4.24 -11.39 13.63
N VAL A 55 5.12 -11.42 12.61
CA VAL A 55 6.30 -12.29 12.58
C VAL A 55 7.62 -11.56 12.92
N ARG A 56 7.55 -10.35 13.49
CA ARG A 56 8.71 -9.54 13.93
C ARG A 56 9.72 -9.22 12.82
N GLN A 57 9.22 -8.98 11.61
CA GLN A 57 10.01 -8.50 10.48
C GLN A 57 9.85 -6.98 10.32
N ASP A 58 10.44 -6.22 11.23
CA ASP A 58 10.21 -4.78 11.37
C ASP A 58 10.58 -3.98 10.10
N ASP A 59 11.67 -4.38 9.42
CA ASP A 59 12.08 -3.79 8.14
C ASP A 59 11.03 -4.00 7.03
N ALA A 60 10.42 -5.19 6.97
CA ALA A 60 9.39 -5.51 5.99
C ALA A 60 8.09 -4.80 6.34
N CYS A 61 7.74 -4.77 7.63
CA CYS A 61 6.60 -4.04 8.16
C CYS A 61 6.64 -2.56 7.76
N THR A 62 7.77 -1.91 8.00
CA THR A 62 7.99 -0.49 7.66
C THR A 62 7.85 -0.25 6.16
N LYS A 63 8.52 -1.06 5.33
CA LYS A 63 8.45 -0.92 3.86
C LYS A 63 7.02 -1.04 3.33
N TRP A 64 6.25 -2.01 3.82
CA TRP A 64 4.87 -2.22 3.37
C TRP A 64 3.93 -1.12 3.84
N ALA A 65 4.12 -0.59 5.06
CA ALA A 65 3.34 0.52 5.57
C ALA A 65 3.59 1.81 4.78
N GLU A 66 4.86 2.11 4.45
CA GLU A 66 5.23 3.24 3.60
C GLU A 66 4.59 3.15 2.20
N MET A 67 4.55 1.95 1.61
CA MET A 67 3.86 1.74 0.33
C MET A 67 2.36 1.99 0.44
N ALA A 68 1.72 1.52 1.52
CA ALA A 68 0.30 1.75 1.76
C ALA A 68 -0.03 3.25 1.90
N MET A 69 0.77 3.99 2.66
CA MET A 69 0.61 5.44 2.82
C MET A 69 0.80 6.20 1.50
N ASN A 70 1.85 5.85 0.73
CA ASN A 70 2.09 6.45 -0.58
C ASN A 70 0.95 6.19 -1.58
N LEU A 71 0.32 5.01 -1.55
CA LEU A 71 -0.83 4.71 -2.38
C LEU A 71 -2.08 5.48 -1.92
N ALA A 72 -2.31 5.56 -0.61
CA ALA A 72 -3.46 6.27 -0.04
C ALA A 72 -3.45 7.77 -0.36
N HIS A 73 -2.26 8.36 -0.49
CA HIS A 73 -2.10 9.74 -0.94
C HIS A 73 -2.79 10.05 -2.28
N TYR A 74 -2.96 9.05 -3.14
CA TYR A 74 -3.59 9.22 -4.46
C TYR A 74 -5.08 8.85 -4.49
N ALA A 75 -5.69 8.48 -3.36
CA ALA A 75 -7.06 7.94 -3.31
C ALA A 75 -8.19 8.96 -3.59
N ASP A 76 -7.87 10.24 -3.73
CA ASP A 76 -8.83 11.35 -3.96
C ASP A 76 -10.03 11.35 -2.99
N ASP A 77 -9.83 10.87 -1.78
CA ASP A 77 -10.83 10.73 -0.71
C ASP A 77 -10.73 11.85 0.34
N GLY A 78 -10.05 12.95 -0.01
CA GLY A 78 -9.75 14.04 0.91
C GLY A 78 -8.69 13.71 1.97
N GLY A 79 -7.96 12.60 1.83
CA GLY A 79 -6.87 12.18 2.73
C GLY A 79 -7.35 11.35 3.92
N GLU A 80 -8.61 10.89 3.93
CA GLU A 80 -9.18 10.10 5.02
C GLU A 80 -8.45 8.76 5.19
N LEU A 81 -8.18 8.07 4.08
CA LEU A 81 -7.51 6.78 4.06
C LEU A 81 -6.06 6.90 4.55
N GLU A 82 -5.33 7.91 4.09
CA GLU A 82 -3.95 8.18 4.52
C GLU A 82 -3.89 8.47 6.03
N ALA A 83 -4.78 9.33 6.54
CA ALA A 83 -4.87 9.64 7.96
C ALA A 83 -5.15 8.39 8.80
N ARG A 84 -6.10 7.54 8.36
CA ARG A 84 -6.45 6.30 9.06
C ARG A 84 -5.29 5.31 9.10
N LEU A 85 -4.47 5.24 8.05
CA LEU A 85 -3.26 4.41 8.04
C LEU A 85 -2.22 4.93 9.02
N HIS A 86 -2.00 6.26 9.10
CA HIS A 86 -1.10 6.85 10.08
C HIS A 86 -1.52 6.56 11.52
N GLU A 87 -2.81 6.65 11.84
CA GLU A 87 -3.33 6.29 13.15
C GLU A 87 -3.11 4.82 13.49
N ASN A 88 -3.31 3.92 12.51
CA ASN A 88 -3.08 2.50 12.72
C ASN A 88 -1.60 2.16 12.85
N TRP A 89 -0.75 2.82 12.04
CA TRP A 89 0.70 2.70 12.14
C TRP A 89 1.23 3.14 13.49
N ALA A 90 0.75 4.26 14.03
CA ALA A 90 1.15 4.76 15.34
C ALA A 90 0.81 3.81 16.50
N LYS A 91 -0.12 2.87 16.30
CA LYS A 91 -0.47 1.84 17.29
C LYS A 91 0.47 0.64 17.23
N LEU A 92 1.20 0.43 16.13
CA LEU A 92 2.21 -0.61 16.04
C LEU A 92 3.43 -0.19 16.86
N LYS A 93 3.76 -0.99 17.88
CA LYS A 93 4.91 -0.76 18.76
C LYS A 93 6.10 -1.51 18.20
N LEU A 94 6.65 -0.99 17.10
CA LEU A 94 7.90 -1.45 16.50
C LEU A 94 9.10 -1.07 17.38
#